data_AF-A0A5E4XLN4-F1
#
_entry.id   AF-A0A5E4XLN4-F1
#
_cell.length_a   1.000
_cell.length_b   1.000
_cell.length_c   1.000
_cell.angle_alpha   90.00
_cell.angle_beta   90.00
_cell.angle_gamma   90.00
#
_symmetry.space_group_name_H-M   'P 1'
#
loop_
_entity.id
_entity.type
_entity.pdbx_description
1 polymer ?
#
loop_
_entity_poly.entity_id
_entity_poly.type
_entity_poly.pdbx_seq_one_letter_code
_entity_poly.pdbx_strand_id
1 'polypeptide(L)'
;MAKIRDNPFAGKVYFWWIIAPILTLLICPMFMPSDSFKIAPSELAFVTSSRSNVDAITKSATGVFQSWFVNTGMVGLTVNDYQKAQASGYKGYAWAGSIMDGYMERVWRYMYRVIWRWTAFWPFYVVGLVGIFLPCVVDGVVVRSVKRSEFGLYNPISFNLSASAAAIFIGWLFFVPFSPWPLGHWIVSSLFLGLGLMTWFTVGNFQSRS
;
A
#
# COMPACT_ATOMS: atom_id res chain seq x y z
N MET A 1 -20.05 -19.36 -8.80
CA MET A 1 -18.82 -18.53 -8.63
C MET A 1 -18.39 -17.81 -9.93
N ALA A 2 -19.31 -17.43 -10.82
CA ALA A 2 -18.94 -16.85 -12.14
C ALA A 2 -19.12 -15.32 -12.28
N LYS A 3 -19.62 -14.60 -11.25
CA LYS A 3 -19.98 -13.17 -11.38
C LYS A 3 -18.90 -12.16 -10.97
N ILE A 4 -17.81 -12.59 -10.34
CA ILE A 4 -16.74 -11.67 -9.88
C ILE A 4 -15.71 -11.41 -11.01
N ARG A 5 -15.57 -12.33 -11.97
CA ARG A 5 -14.56 -12.27 -13.03
C ARG A 5 -14.86 -11.20 -14.08
N ASP A 6 -16.12 -10.81 -14.26
CA ASP A 6 -16.54 -9.90 -15.33
C ASP A 6 -16.64 -8.43 -14.88
N ASN A 7 -16.28 -8.12 -13.61
CA ASN A 7 -16.17 -6.75 -13.14
C ASN A 7 -14.71 -6.26 -13.25
N PRO A 8 -14.36 -5.48 -14.28
CA PRO A 8 -12.99 -4.99 -14.48
C PRO A 8 -12.51 -4.08 -13.34
N PHE A 9 -13.42 -3.53 -12.53
CA PHE A 9 -13.07 -2.75 -11.34
C PHE A 9 -12.66 -3.64 -10.16
N ALA A 10 -13.44 -4.68 -9.89
CA ALA A 10 -13.16 -5.59 -8.78
C ALA A 10 -11.80 -6.27 -8.96
N GLY A 11 -11.49 -6.74 -10.18
CA GLY A 11 -10.20 -7.34 -10.50
C GLY A 11 -9.00 -6.43 -10.20
N LYS A 12 -9.10 -5.14 -10.53
CA LYS A 12 -8.03 -4.15 -10.25
C LYS A 12 -7.85 -3.95 -8.75
N VAL A 13 -8.95 -3.82 -8.00
CA VAL A 13 -8.89 -3.65 -6.54
C VAL A 13 -8.28 -4.89 -5.89
N TYR A 14 -8.74 -6.09 -6.25
CA TYR A 14 -8.17 -7.35 -5.73
C TYR A 14 -6.69 -7.49 -6.04
N PHE A 15 -6.27 -7.11 -7.25
CA PHE A 15 -4.87 -7.12 -7.62
C PHE A 15 -4.04 -6.23 -6.69
N TRP A 16 -4.44 -4.98 -6.49
CA TRP A 16 -3.68 -4.03 -5.65
C TRP A 16 -3.77 -4.31 -4.15
N TRP A 17 -4.86 -4.90 -3.67
CA TRP A 17 -5.09 -5.11 -2.24
C TRP A 17 -4.59 -6.45 -1.72
N ILE A 18 -4.49 -7.46 -2.59
CA ILE A 18 -4.13 -8.83 -2.18
C ILE A 18 -2.90 -9.29 -2.94
N ILE A 19 -2.98 -9.29 -4.27
CA ILE A 19 -1.95 -9.92 -5.11
C ILE A 19 -0.63 -9.15 -5.06
N ALA A 20 -0.66 -7.83 -5.27
CA ALA A 20 0.54 -7.00 -5.30
C ALA A 20 1.28 -6.95 -3.93
N PRO A 21 0.61 -6.78 -2.77
CA PRO A 21 1.27 -6.89 -1.47
C PRO A 21 1.94 -8.24 -1.23
N ILE A 22 1.24 -9.34 -1.54
CA ILE A 22 1.81 -10.70 -1.35
C ILE A 22 2.99 -10.92 -2.29
N LEU A 23 2.83 -10.58 -3.58
CA LEU A 23 3.91 -10.73 -4.56
C LEU A 23 5.15 -9.94 -4.15
N THR A 24 4.98 -8.70 -3.67
CA THR A 24 6.14 -7.87 -3.30
C THR A 24 6.80 -8.35 -2.02
N LEU A 25 6.03 -8.79 -1.02
CA LEU A 25 6.58 -9.41 0.19
C LEU A 25 7.41 -10.66 -0.10
N LEU A 26 7.05 -11.44 -1.13
CA LEU A 26 7.77 -12.65 -1.50
C LEU A 26 8.92 -12.38 -2.48
N ILE A 27 8.70 -11.53 -3.47
CA ILE A 27 9.66 -11.28 -4.56
C ILE A 27 10.76 -10.31 -4.14
N CYS A 28 10.44 -9.21 -3.45
CA CYS A 28 11.45 -8.20 -3.12
C CYS A 28 12.60 -8.78 -2.27
N PRO A 29 12.36 -9.63 -1.25
CA PRO A 29 13.43 -10.23 -0.46
C PRO A 29 14.35 -11.20 -1.24
N MET A 30 13.96 -11.65 -2.43
CA MET A 30 14.85 -12.46 -3.29
C MET A 30 15.91 -11.60 -3.99
N PHE A 31 15.56 -10.37 -4.37
CA PHE A 31 16.41 -9.55 -5.25
C PHE A 31 17.08 -8.37 -4.55
N MET A 32 16.55 -7.92 -3.40
CA MET A 32 17.06 -6.72 -2.73
C MET A 32 17.97 -7.06 -1.54
N PRO A 33 19.05 -6.28 -1.33
CA PRO A 33 19.94 -6.47 -0.19
C PRO A 33 19.22 -6.13 1.12
N SER A 34 19.63 -6.77 2.22
CA SER A 34 19.02 -6.64 3.55
C SER A 34 18.89 -5.20 4.06
N ASP A 35 19.81 -4.32 3.66
CA ASP A 35 19.77 -2.90 4.02
C ASP A 35 18.58 -2.14 3.43
N SER A 36 18.04 -2.61 2.29
CA SER A 36 16.87 -2.02 1.64
C SER A 36 15.59 -2.18 2.46
N PHE A 37 15.56 -3.14 3.39
CA PHE A 37 14.41 -3.40 4.27
C PHE A 37 14.50 -2.68 5.61
N LYS A 38 15.59 -1.95 5.87
CA LYS A 38 15.67 -1.03 6.99
C LYS A 38 14.79 0.20 6.70
N ILE A 39 14.32 0.85 7.77
CA ILE A 39 13.58 2.11 7.65
C ILE A 39 14.55 3.15 7.07
N ALA A 40 14.18 3.78 5.96
CA ALA A 40 15.09 4.71 5.30
C ALA A 40 15.24 6.01 6.12
N PRO A 41 16.44 6.62 6.16
CA PRO A 41 16.66 7.87 6.90
C PRO A 41 15.73 9.02 6.45
N SER A 42 15.38 9.06 5.16
CA SER A 42 14.44 10.04 4.60
C SER A 42 13.01 9.85 5.11
N GLU A 43 12.57 8.61 5.31
CA GLU A 43 11.26 8.30 5.90
C GLU A 43 11.23 8.71 7.37
N LEU A 44 12.30 8.39 8.11
CA LEU A 44 12.43 8.79 9.49
C LEU A 44 12.42 10.31 9.61
N ALA A 45 13.21 11.03 8.81
CA ALA A 45 13.26 12.50 8.81
C ALA A 45 11.90 13.13 8.50
N PHE A 46 11.14 12.57 7.54
CA PHE A 46 9.79 13.02 7.23
C PHE A 46 8.81 12.80 8.39
N VAL A 47 8.88 11.64 9.04
CA VAL A 47 8.01 11.35 10.19
C VAL A 47 8.41 12.23 11.38
N THR A 48 9.70 12.44 11.65
CA THR A 48 10.20 13.32 12.72
C THR A 48 9.83 14.78 12.50
N SER A 49 9.89 15.28 11.25
CA SER A 49 9.51 16.66 10.96
C SER A 49 8.01 16.92 11.15
N SER A 50 7.19 15.87 11.02
CA SER A 50 5.73 15.96 11.10
C SER A 50 5.16 15.47 12.44
N ARG A 51 5.92 14.68 13.22
CA ARG A 51 5.48 14.03 14.45
C ARG A 51 6.58 14.07 15.51
N SER A 52 6.24 14.55 16.69
CA SER A 52 7.18 14.68 17.82
C SER A 52 7.56 13.35 18.49
N ASN A 53 6.73 12.32 18.39
CA ASN A 53 6.88 11.07 19.17
C ASN A 53 7.24 9.86 18.30
N VAL A 54 8.35 9.92 17.56
CA VAL A 54 8.83 8.82 16.70
C VAL A 54 9.16 7.56 17.50
N ASP A 55 9.71 7.72 18.71
CA ASP A 55 10.03 6.60 19.59
C ASP A 55 8.79 5.81 20.01
N ALA A 56 7.68 6.50 20.26
CA ALA A 56 6.41 5.86 20.60
C ALA A 56 5.87 5.04 19.42
N ILE A 57 6.02 5.53 18.19
CA ILE A 57 5.64 4.81 16.96
C ILE A 57 6.46 3.54 16.84
N THR A 58 7.78 3.64 16.99
CA THR A 58 8.68 2.49 16.90
C THR A 58 8.41 1.46 18.00
N LYS A 59 8.15 1.89 19.24
CA LYS A 59 7.73 1.01 20.34
C LYS A 59 6.41 0.31 20.03
N SER A 60 5.41 1.04 19.51
CA SER A 60 4.13 0.47 19.13
C SER A 60 4.28 -0.57 18.01
N ALA A 61 5.03 -0.25 16.95
CA ALA A 61 5.29 -1.15 15.84
C ALA A 61 6.03 -2.41 16.30
N THR A 62 7.01 -2.25 17.18
CA THR A 62 7.76 -3.36 17.80
C THR A 62 6.84 -4.24 18.63
N GLY A 63 5.97 -3.66 19.47
CA GLY A 63 5.01 -4.41 20.27
C GLY A 63 4.03 -5.22 19.41
N VAL A 64 3.51 -4.63 18.33
CA VAL A 64 2.64 -5.33 17.37
C VAL A 64 3.40 -6.48 16.72
N PHE A 65 4.59 -6.23 16.18
CA PHE A 65 5.39 -7.27 15.54
C PHE A 65 5.75 -8.42 16.50
N GLN A 66 6.15 -8.09 17.73
CA GLN A 66 6.45 -9.07 18.75
C GLN A 66 5.23 -9.92 19.10
N SER A 67 4.08 -9.28 19.36
CA SER A 67 2.86 -9.99 19.73
C SER A 67 2.33 -10.90 18.62
N TRP A 68 2.38 -10.47 17.35
CA TRP A 68 1.79 -11.21 16.23
C TRP A 68 2.71 -12.31 15.70
N PHE A 69 4.03 -12.11 15.69
CA PHE A 69 4.96 -12.99 14.98
C PHE A 69 6.06 -13.59 15.85
N VAL A 70 6.62 -12.83 16.80
CA VAL A 70 7.76 -13.30 17.61
C VAL A 70 7.27 -14.21 18.75
N ASN A 71 6.30 -13.73 19.52
CA ASN A 71 5.75 -14.46 20.68
C ASN A 71 4.98 -15.72 20.28
N THR A 72 4.46 -15.75 19.05
CA THR A 72 3.84 -16.95 18.46
C THR A 72 4.86 -17.99 18.02
N GLY A 73 6.17 -17.68 18.07
CA GLY A 73 7.26 -18.56 17.64
C GLY A 73 7.41 -18.65 16.11
N MET A 74 6.57 -17.97 15.32
CA MET A 74 6.54 -18.10 13.87
C MET A 74 7.86 -17.63 13.22
N VAL A 75 8.43 -16.54 13.71
CA VAL A 75 9.75 -16.04 13.26
C VAL A 75 10.84 -17.06 13.57
N GLY A 76 10.86 -17.59 14.79
CA GLY A 76 11.86 -18.56 15.23
C GLY A 76 11.79 -19.86 14.43
N LEU A 77 10.59 -20.42 14.24
CA LEU A 77 10.38 -21.64 13.46
C LEU A 77 10.84 -21.46 12.01
N THR A 78 10.34 -20.43 11.33
CA THR A 78 10.65 -20.21 9.91
C THR A 78 12.13 -19.89 9.66
N VAL A 79 12.77 -19.10 10.52
CA VAL A 79 14.20 -18.80 10.38
C VAL A 79 15.07 -20.02 10.72
N ASN A 80 14.76 -20.75 11.80
CA ASN A 80 15.53 -21.92 12.21
C ASN A 80 15.40 -23.07 11.21
N ASP A 81 14.20 -23.34 10.70
CA ASP A 81 13.98 -24.38 9.69
C ASP A 81 14.72 -24.05 8.39
N TYR A 82 14.73 -22.77 8.02
CA TYR A 82 15.48 -22.30 6.86
C TYR A 82 16.99 -22.42 7.04
N GLN A 83 17.51 -22.03 8.22
CA GLN A 83 18.93 -22.21 8.55
C GLN A 83 19.34 -23.68 8.58
N LYS A 84 18.48 -24.57 9.10
CA LYS A 84 18.69 -26.03 9.06
C LYS A 84 18.70 -26.57 7.63
N ALA A 85 17.80 -26.09 6.77
CA ALA A 85 17.76 -26.46 5.34
C ALA A 85 18.99 -25.95 4.56
N GLN A 86 19.52 -24.78 4.94
CA GLN A 86 20.77 -24.25 4.39
C GLN A 86 21.97 -25.09 4.86
N ALA A 87 22.00 -25.47 6.14
CA ALA A 87 23.05 -26.28 6.75
C ALA A 87 23.07 -27.74 6.27
N SER A 88 21.93 -28.31 5.87
CA SER A 88 21.84 -29.67 5.32
C SER A 88 22.45 -29.79 3.91
N GLY A 89 22.97 -28.69 3.35
CA GLY A 89 23.65 -28.71 2.07
C GLY A 89 22.72 -28.89 0.88
N TYR A 90 21.40 -28.63 1.04
CA TYR A 90 20.43 -28.57 -0.07
C TYR A 90 20.70 -27.33 -0.94
N LYS A 91 21.86 -27.34 -1.59
CA LYS A 91 22.19 -26.46 -2.70
C LYS A 91 21.51 -27.06 -3.92
N GLY A 92 20.27 -26.63 -4.18
CA GLY A 92 19.87 -26.49 -5.58
C GLY A 92 20.94 -25.68 -6.33
N TYR A 93 20.84 -25.60 -7.67
CA TYR A 93 21.81 -24.86 -8.51
C TYR A 93 22.46 -23.67 -7.80
N ALA A 94 23.79 -23.54 -7.85
CA ALA A 94 24.57 -22.61 -7.02
C ALA A 94 24.03 -21.16 -6.95
N TRP A 95 23.35 -20.71 -8.01
CA TRP A 95 22.65 -19.42 -8.06
C TRP A 95 21.46 -19.33 -7.09
N ALA A 96 20.66 -20.40 -6.95
CA ALA A 96 19.52 -20.45 -6.04
C ALA A 96 19.96 -20.44 -4.57
N GLY A 97 21.08 -21.10 -4.23
CA GLY A 97 21.63 -21.07 -2.87
C GLY A 97 21.91 -19.64 -2.38
N SER A 98 22.63 -18.84 -3.18
CA SER A 98 22.96 -17.46 -2.81
C SER A 98 21.76 -16.51 -2.68
N ILE A 99 20.70 -16.72 -3.48
CA ILE A 99 19.44 -15.94 -3.39
C ILE A 99 18.67 -16.29 -2.12
N MET A 100 18.75 -17.57 -1.74
CA MET A 100 18.03 -18.14 -0.62
C MET A 100 18.72 -17.79 0.71
N ASP A 101 20.04 -17.66 0.75
CA ASP A 101 20.79 -17.27 1.94
C ASP A 101 20.22 -16.00 2.62
N GLY A 102 19.67 -16.15 3.82
CA GLY A 102 19.06 -15.05 4.60
C GLY A 102 17.72 -14.54 4.09
N TYR A 103 17.06 -15.23 3.15
CA TYR A 103 15.77 -14.81 2.58
C TYR A 103 14.69 -14.62 3.66
N MET A 104 14.53 -15.57 4.58
CA MET A 104 13.52 -15.47 5.64
C MET A 104 13.79 -14.29 6.58
N GLU A 105 15.05 -13.99 6.87
CA GLU A 105 15.40 -12.80 7.65
C GLU A 105 14.99 -11.52 6.92
N ARG A 106 15.23 -11.43 5.60
CA ARG A 106 14.80 -10.30 4.77
C ARG A 106 13.27 -10.16 4.73
N VAL A 107 12.53 -11.27 4.60
CA VAL A 107 11.05 -11.28 4.66
C VAL A 107 10.55 -10.70 5.98
N TRP A 108 11.10 -11.15 7.11
CA TRP A 108 10.67 -10.67 8.43
C TRP A 108 11.04 -9.20 8.68
N ARG A 109 12.22 -8.75 8.23
CA ARG A 109 12.61 -7.33 8.25
C ARG A 109 11.65 -6.50 7.39
N TYR A 110 11.27 -7.02 6.23
CA TYR A 110 10.34 -6.33 5.36
C TYR A 110 8.95 -6.21 6.00
N MET A 111 8.45 -7.31 6.59
CA MET A 111 7.18 -7.28 7.31
C MET A 111 7.19 -6.29 8.48
N TYR A 112 8.28 -6.24 9.25
CA TYR A 112 8.43 -5.23 10.29
C TYR A 112 8.35 -3.80 9.73
N ARG A 113 9.04 -3.53 8.61
CA ARG A 113 8.99 -2.22 7.93
C ARG A 113 7.56 -1.86 7.50
N VAL A 114 6.78 -2.82 6.99
CA VAL A 114 5.37 -2.60 6.61
C VAL A 114 4.54 -2.18 7.83
N ILE A 115 4.67 -2.89 8.96
CA ILE A 115 3.95 -2.56 10.20
C ILE A 115 4.35 -1.18 10.72
N TRP A 116 5.65 -0.88 10.69
CA TRP A 116 6.15 0.44 11.08
C TRP A 116 5.57 1.54 10.19
N ARG A 117 5.54 1.36 8.87
CA ARG A 117 4.95 2.34 7.95
C ARG A 117 3.46 2.51 8.16
N TRP A 118 2.74 1.44 8.45
CA TRP A 118 1.31 1.53 8.74
C TRP A 118 1.04 2.39 9.98
N THR A 119 1.78 2.14 11.07
CA THR A 119 1.67 2.92 12.32
C THR A 119 2.18 4.36 12.18
N ALA A 120 3.27 4.55 11.44
CA ALA A 120 3.86 5.87 11.20
C ALA A 120 2.97 6.74 10.31
N PHE A 121 2.43 6.17 9.23
CA PHE A 121 1.72 6.93 8.22
C PHE A 121 0.23 7.08 8.44
N TRP A 122 -0.37 6.29 9.34
CA TRP A 122 -1.81 6.33 9.59
C TRP A 122 -2.42 7.74 9.74
N PRO A 123 -1.82 8.70 10.48
CA PRO A 123 -2.38 10.04 10.55
C PRO A 123 -2.38 10.79 9.22
N PHE A 124 -1.39 10.58 8.34
CA PHE A 124 -1.41 11.18 7.01
C PHE A 124 -2.51 10.61 6.14
N TYR A 125 -2.87 9.34 6.32
CA TYR A 125 -4.07 8.78 5.69
C TYR A 125 -5.34 9.47 6.16
N VAL A 126 -5.48 9.68 7.47
CA VAL A 126 -6.63 10.38 8.03
C VAL A 126 -6.69 11.82 7.48
N VAL A 127 -5.58 12.55 7.50
CA VAL A 127 -5.52 13.93 6.97
C VAL A 127 -5.77 13.97 5.47
N GLY A 128 -5.22 13.04 4.68
CA GLY A 128 -5.46 12.98 3.24
C GLY A 128 -6.92 12.62 2.90
N LEU A 129 -7.52 11.70 3.65
CA LEU A 129 -8.92 11.31 3.45
C LEU A 129 -9.89 12.43 3.84
N VAL A 130 -9.67 13.07 4.99
CA VAL A 130 -10.57 14.11 5.50
C VAL A 130 -10.29 15.47 4.84
N GLY A 131 -9.03 15.81 4.61
CA GLY A 131 -8.61 17.12 4.12
C GLY A 131 -8.60 17.26 2.61
N ILE A 132 -8.49 16.16 1.85
CA ILE A 132 -8.45 16.21 0.37
C ILE A 132 -9.62 15.44 -0.21
N PHE A 133 -9.72 14.14 0.10
CA PHE A 133 -10.71 13.27 -0.54
C PHE A 133 -12.15 13.71 -0.24
N LEU A 134 -12.49 13.99 1.01
CA LEU A 134 -13.85 14.37 1.40
C LEU A 134 -14.30 15.70 0.75
N PRO A 135 -13.52 16.81 0.78
CA PRO A 135 -13.83 18.03 0.05
C PRO A 135 -14.01 17.79 -1.46
N CYS A 136 -13.14 17.00 -2.10
CA CYS A 136 -13.27 16.66 -3.51
C CYS A 136 -14.56 15.89 -3.83
N VAL A 137 -15.01 15.01 -2.94
CA VAL A 137 -16.30 14.33 -3.09
C VAL A 137 -17.44 15.34 -3.00
N VAL A 138 -17.45 16.18 -1.96
CA VAL A 138 -18.51 17.18 -1.74
C VAL A 138 -18.60 18.14 -2.92
N ASP A 139 -17.48 18.71 -3.34
CA ASP A 139 -17.42 19.62 -4.49
C ASP A 139 -17.85 18.92 -5.79
N GLY A 140 -17.44 17.66 -5.99
CA GLY A 140 -17.88 16.86 -7.13
C GLY A 140 -19.41 16.64 -7.14
N VAL A 141 -20.04 16.46 -5.98
CA VAL A 141 -21.51 16.37 -5.87
C VAL A 141 -22.18 17.70 -6.26
N VAL A 142 -21.63 18.84 -5.84
CA VAL A 142 -22.15 20.16 -6.20
C VAL A 142 -22.03 20.38 -7.72
N VAL A 143 -20.87 20.12 -8.32
CA VAL A 143 -20.66 20.21 -9.77
C VAL A 143 -21.65 19.33 -10.54
N ARG A 144 -21.90 18.11 -10.04
CA ARG A 144 -22.91 17.22 -10.61
C ARG A 144 -24.31 17.84 -10.58
N SER A 145 -24.68 18.50 -9.48
CA SER A 145 -26.00 19.14 -9.35
C SER A 145 -26.19 20.29 -10.35
N VAL A 146 -25.16 21.11 -10.56
CA VAL A 146 -25.15 22.20 -11.55
C VAL A 146 -25.27 21.67 -12.98
N LYS A 147 -24.48 20.66 -13.35
CA LYS A 147 -24.58 20.03 -14.68
C LYS A 147 -25.96 19.42 -14.94
N ARG A 148 -26.60 18.88 -13.90
CA ARG A 148 -27.95 18.31 -14.01
C ARG A 148 -29.00 19.39 -14.27
N SER A 149 -28.87 20.58 -13.67
CA SER A 149 -29.78 21.70 -13.96
C SER A 149 -29.60 22.29 -15.36
N GLU A 150 -28.42 22.17 -15.95
CA GLU A 150 -28.11 22.72 -17.29
C GLU A 150 -28.38 21.75 -18.45
N PHE A 151 -29.02 20.60 -18.20
CA PHE A 151 -29.17 19.51 -19.20
C PHE A 151 -27.83 19.09 -19.84
N GLY A 152 -26.73 19.14 -19.07
CA GLY A 152 -25.40 18.84 -19.56
C GLY A 152 -25.29 17.44 -20.18
N LEU A 153 -24.63 17.35 -21.35
CA LEU A 153 -24.43 16.11 -22.10
C LEU A 153 -23.71 15.02 -21.29
N TYR A 154 -24.23 13.81 -21.38
CA TYR A 154 -23.68 12.60 -20.74
C TYR A 154 -22.36 12.18 -21.40
N ASN A 155 -21.26 12.14 -20.62
CA ASN A 155 -19.98 11.59 -21.08
C ASN A 155 -19.62 10.27 -20.35
N PRO A 156 -20.02 9.10 -20.91
CA PRO A 156 -19.78 7.79 -20.29
C PRO A 156 -18.29 7.43 -20.21
N ILE A 157 -17.48 7.96 -21.13
CA ILE A 157 -16.06 7.64 -21.23
C ILE A 157 -15.32 8.28 -20.06
N SER A 158 -15.57 9.56 -19.81
CA SER A 158 -14.97 10.29 -18.68
C SER A 158 -15.32 9.66 -17.34
N PHE A 159 -16.56 9.20 -17.16
CA PHE A 159 -16.96 8.50 -15.93
C PHE A 159 -16.19 7.19 -15.73
N ASN A 160 -16.17 6.29 -16.73
CA ASN A 160 -15.49 5.00 -16.59
C ASN A 160 -13.97 5.15 -16.41
N LEU A 161 -13.36 6.11 -17.10
CA LEU A 161 -11.93 6.40 -16.99
C LEU A 161 -11.58 6.93 -15.59
N SER A 162 -12.30 7.95 -15.12
CA SER A 162 -12.05 8.54 -13.80
C SER A 162 -12.34 7.56 -12.66
N ALA A 163 -13.40 6.76 -12.77
CA ALA A 163 -13.69 5.71 -11.79
C ALA A 163 -12.57 4.65 -11.75
N SER A 164 -12.04 4.26 -12.93
CA SER A 164 -10.94 3.30 -13.01
C SER A 164 -9.65 3.88 -12.42
N ALA A 165 -9.37 5.14 -12.70
CA ALA A 165 -8.23 5.86 -12.14
C ALA A 165 -8.34 5.99 -10.63
N ALA A 166 -9.51 6.39 -10.10
CA ALA A 166 -9.76 6.47 -8.67
C ALA A 166 -9.53 5.11 -7.98
N ALA A 167 -10.02 4.01 -8.56
CA ALA A 167 -9.77 2.66 -8.04
C ALA A 167 -8.27 2.30 -8.00
N ILE A 168 -7.49 2.73 -9.00
CA ILE A 168 -6.03 2.55 -9.02
C ILE A 168 -5.38 3.35 -7.89
N PHE A 169 -5.74 4.63 -7.71
CA PHE A 169 -5.18 5.45 -6.63
C PHE A 169 -5.52 4.90 -5.23
N ILE A 170 -6.73 4.39 -5.03
CA ILE A 170 -7.11 3.67 -3.80
C ILE A 170 -6.23 2.42 -3.61
N GLY A 171 -6.03 1.64 -4.68
CA GLY A 171 -5.13 0.48 -4.67
C GLY A 171 -3.70 0.84 -4.30
N TRP A 172 -3.16 1.91 -4.89
CA TRP A 172 -1.82 2.42 -4.59
C TRP A 172 -1.69 2.89 -3.15
N LEU A 173 -2.67 3.63 -2.63
CA LEU A 173 -2.66 4.09 -1.24
C LEU A 173 -2.61 2.92 -0.25
N PHE A 174 -3.33 1.83 -0.52
CA PHE A 174 -3.22 0.60 0.28
C PHE A 174 -1.85 -0.07 0.12
N PHE A 175 -1.28 -0.05 -1.09
CA PHE A 175 -0.01 -0.66 -1.40
C PHE A 175 1.21 0.13 -0.87
N VAL A 176 1.09 1.43 -0.59
CA VAL A 176 2.19 2.30 -0.12
C VAL A 176 3.04 1.66 0.99
N PRO A 177 2.49 1.11 2.10
CA PRO A 177 3.29 0.49 3.15
C PRO A 177 4.15 -0.68 2.66
N PHE A 178 3.66 -1.41 1.64
CA PHE A 178 4.31 -2.54 0.97
C PHE A 178 5.21 -2.13 -0.20
N SER A 179 5.50 -0.85 -0.40
CA SER A 179 6.46 -0.46 -1.42
C SER A 179 7.89 -0.80 -0.97
N PRO A 180 8.78 -1.29 -1.84
CA PRO A 180 10.18 -1.50 -1.43
C PRO A 180 10.97 -0.17 -1.33
N TRP A 181 10.46 0.89 -1.96
CA TRP A 181 11.15 2.17 -2.14
C TRP A 181 10.98 3.10 -0.94
N PRO A 182 11.98 3.95 -0.62
CA PRO A 182 11.82 4.99 0.40
C PRO A 182 10.66 5.93 0.09
N LEU A 183 9.77 6.14 1.05
CA LEU A 183 8.59 6.99 0.89
C LEU A 183 8.89 8.42 1.35
N GLY A 184 8.96 9.34 0.38
CA GLY A 184 9.02 10.78 0.65
C GLY A 184 7.63 11.41 0.73
N HIS A 185 7.56 12.60 1.33
CA HIS A 185 6.34 13.40 1.42
C HIS A 185 5.69 13.67 0.05
N TRP A 186 6.49 13.89 -1.00
CA TRP A 186 6.00 14.09 -2.37
C TRP A 186 5.19 12.90 -2.90
N ILE A 187 5.63 11.67 -2.65
CA ILE A 187 4.95 10.46 -3.14
C ILE A 187 3.58 10.33 -2.46
N VAL A 188 3.55 10.41 -1.13
CA VAL A 188 2.31 10.28 -0.35
C VAL A 188 1.33 11.40 -0.71
N SER A 189 1.81 12.64 -0.80
CA SER A 189 0.96 13.80 -1.15
C SER A 189 0.40 13.68 -2.56
N SER A 190 1.22 13.25 -3.53
CA SER A 190 0.78 13.09 -4.92
C SER A 190 -0.31 12.03 -5.07
N LEU A 191 -0.25 10.95 -4.28
CA LEU A 191 -1.28 9.91 -4.28
C LEU A 191 -2.62 10.41 -3.73
N PHE A 192 -2.62 11.21 -2.66
CA PHE A 192 -3.86 11.80 -2.13
C PHE A 192 -4.45 12.86 -3.06
N LEU A 193 -3.61 13.72 -3.65
CA LEU A 193 -4.07 14.70 -4.64
C LEU A 193 -4.64 14.02 -5.88
N GLY A 194 -3.95 13.01 -6.40
CA GLY A 194 -4.43 12.21 -7.53
C GLY A 194 -5.75 11.51 -7.22
N LEU A 195 -5.89 10.91 -6.02
CA LEU A 195 -7.14 10.32 -5.57
C LEU A 195 -8.27 11.36 -5.52
N GLY A 196 -8.03 12.51 -4.90
CA GLY A 196 -9.01 13.60 -4.78
C GLY A 196 -9.51 14.06 -6.14
N LEU A 197 -8.59 14.37 -7.06
CA LEU A 197 -8.92 14.80 -8.42
C LEU A 197 -9.72 13.75 -9.19
N MET A 198 -9.28 12.49 -9.18
CA MET A 198 -9.99 11.43 -9.92
C MET A 198 -11.37 11.14 -9.34
N THR A 199 -11.51 11.23 -8.02
CA THR A 199 -12.81 11.08 -7.35
C THR A 199 -13.73 12.24 -7.68
N TRP A 200 -13.21 13.47 -7.67
CA TRP A 200 -13.95 14.65 -8.08
C TRP A 200 -14.49 14.52 -9.51
N PHE A 201 -13.64 14.12 -10.47
CA PHE A 201 -14.07 13.83 -11.84
C PHE A 201 -15.10 12.70 -11.92
N THR A 202 -14.96 11.67 -11.10
CA THR A 202 -15.88 10.52 -11.08
C THR A 202 -17.26 10.95 -10.60
N VAL A 203 -17.32 11.61 -9.44
CA VAL A 203 -18.57 12.06 -8.81
C VAL A 203 -19.24 13.16 -9.64
N GLY A 204 -18.46 14.11 -10.15
CA GLY A 204 -18.93 15.21 -10.99
C GLY A 204 -19.46 14.79 -12.36
N ASN A 205 -19.19 13.56 -12.80
CA ASN A 205 -19.71 12.98 -14.05
C ASN A 205 -20.66 11.79 -13.81
N PHE A 206 -20.95 11.44 -12.55
CA PHE A 206 -21.89 10.37 -12.23
C PHE A 206 -23.32 10.85 -12.53
N GLN A 207 -24.03 10.19 -13.43
CA GLN A 207 -25.46 10.45 -13.68
C GLN A 207 -26.20 9.12 -13.76
N SER A 208 -27.24 8.97 -12.94
CA SER A 208 -28.19 7.86 -13.02
C SER A 208 -29.19 8.20 -14.10
N ARG A 209 -29.32 7.32 -15.11
CA ARG A 209 -30.44 7.37 -16.06
C ARG A 209 -31.74 7.20 -15.25
N SER A 210 -32.51 8.27 -15.10
CA SER A 210 -33.92 8.23 -14.67
C SER A 210 -34.80 8.41 -15.88
#